data_AF-A0A2E3RJ96-F1
#
_entry.id   AF-A0A2E3RJ96-F1
#
_cell.length_a   1.000
_cell.length_b   1.000
_cell.length_c   1.000
_cell.angle_alpha   90.00
_cell.angle_beta   90.00
_cell.angle_gamma   90.00
#
_symmetry.space_group_name_H-M   'P 1'
#
loop_
_entity.id
_entity.type
_entity.pdbx_description
1 polymer ?
#
loop_
_entity_poly.entity_id
_entity_poly.type
_entity_poly.pdbx_seq_one_letter_code
_entity_poly.pdbx_strand_id
1 'polypeptide(L)'
;MVFWLSFFSVIYSPIEASEQAKSESSVAVSGKLGAPPSDEMVRKRLVGYLKASGTSEAKIREALVLWDPKTTTIDSRERLGKILATIGVVDPQILRWAETVRCSDTGGVDIIRLEDEATDSCFKDALKLWIAQGWIQQGRYGEALSLLDGIEPAELCDPASYAFAVATIHHQRAEKKPGLELLEWLLQYSGAIPERYNVLGNLMYEDLRQLQTGSLDDISRRMKQIHKQLDLGRTGDNVLKTEDEVLQMLDKLIEEESKKQASQAQATAQGGAPARPADASRLLGGKGTGQVTKKKLGKTAGWGDLPPKEREQAMQELSREFPAHYREVIEAYFRELAREQN
;
A
#
# COMPACT_ATOMS: atom_id res chain seq x y z
N MET A 1 -18.61 58.91 14.31
CA MET A 1 -17.61 58.64 13.26
C MET A 1 -16.31 58.33 13.99
N VAL A 2 -15.72 57.14 13.96
CA VAL A 2 -15.63 56.11 12.92
C VAL A 2 -15.40 54.74 13.58
N PHE A 3 -16.02 53.70 13.00
CA PHE A 3 -15.84 52.28 13.30
C PHE A 3 -14.41 51.81 13.02
N TRP A 4 -13.84 50.98 13.89
CA TRP A 4 -12.72 50.09 13.52
C TRP A 4 -13.30 48.69 13.28
N LEU A 5 -13.38 48.31 11.99
CA LEU A 5 -13.73 46.96 11.55
C LEU A 5 -12.45 46.18 11.25
N SER A 6 -12.45 44.96 11.77
CA SER A 6 -11.52 43.86 11.58
C SER A 6 -11.05 43.65 10.14
N PHE A 7 -9.75 43.44 9.94
CA PHE A 7 -9.19 42.72 8.80
C PHE A 7 -8.09 41.78 9.31
N PHE A 8 -8.49 40.57 9.73
CA PHE A 8 -7.58 39.43 9.77
C PHE A 8 -7.48 38.93 8.33
N SER A 9 -6.43 39.34 7.61
CA SER A 9 -6.09 38.73 6.33
C SER A 9 -5.48 37.36 6.62
N VAL A 10 -6.27 36.31 6.46
CA VAL A 10 -5.78 34.94 6.33
C VAL A 10 -4.96 34.91 5.04
N ILE A 11 -3.64 34.85 5.16
CA ILE A 11 -2.74 34.58 4.05
C ILE A 11 -2.92 33.10 3.71
N TYR A 12 -3.92 32.82 2.87
CA TYR A 12 -4.10 31.51 2.26
C TYR A 12 -2.96 31.32 1.26
N SER A 13 -2.08 30.35 1.54
CA SER A 13 -0.91 30.08 0.70
C SER A 13 -1.38 29.55 -0.67
N PRO A 14 -0.91 30.11 -1.81
CA PRO A 14 -1.31 29.66 -3.14
C PRO A 14 -0.90 28.21 -3.49
N ILE A 15 -0.17 27.53 -2.60
CA ILE A 15 0.40 26.20 -2.82
C ILE A 15 -0.55 25.08 -2.35
N GLU A 16 -1.30 25.27 -1.25
CA GLU A 16 -2.33 24.31 -0.81
C GLU A 16 -3.40 24.11 -1.89
N ALA A 17 -3.73 25.17 -2.65
CA ALA A 17 -4.63 25.10 -3.78
C ALA A 17 -4.10 24.23 -4.94
N SER A 18 -2.77 24.14 -5.14
CA SER A 18 -2.18 23.36 -6.24
C SER A 18 -2.11 21.85 -5.93
N GLU A 19 -2.00 21.51 -4.65
CA GLU A 19 -1.90 20.14 -4.14
C GLU A 19 -3.28 19.57 -3.79
N GLN A 20 -4.21 20.43 -3.32
CA GLN A 20 -5.64 20.16 -3.36
C GLN A 20 -6.11 19.95 -4.79
N ALA A 21 -5.73 20.77 -5.79
CA ALA A 21 -6.14 20.55 -7.18
C ALA A 21 -5.61 19.24 -7.80
N LYS A 22 -4.40 18.77 -7.44
CA LYS A 22 -3.85 17.48 -7.90
C LYS A 22 -4.37 16.26 -7.13
N SER A 23 -4.68 16.41 -5.84
CA SER A 23 -5.38 15.36 -5.09
C SER A 23 -6.86 15.30 -5.47
N GLU A 24 -7.51 16.44 -5.75
CA GLU A 24 -8.85 16.56 -6.31
C GLU A 24 -8.95 16.00 -7.74
N SER A 25 -7.89 16.09 -8.55
CA SER A 25 -7.90 15.45 -9.88
C SER A 25 -7.93 13.92 -9.79
N SER A 26 -7.36 13.33 -8.73
CA SER A 26 -7.44 11.87 -8.48
C SER A 26 -8.80 11.42 -7.92
N VAL A 27 -9.46 12.26 -7.11
CA VAL A 27 -10.82 12.07 -6.55
C VAL A 27 -11.91 12.07 -7.64
N ALA A 28 -11.56 12.41 -8.88
CA ALA A 28 -12.50 12.43 -10.00
C ALA A 28 -12.40 11.21 -10.93
N VAL A 29 -11.47 10.27 -10.71
CA VAL A 29 -11.21 9.18 -11.69
C VAL A 29 -12.25 8.07 -11.58
N SER A 30 -12.68 7.70 -10.37
CA SER A 30 -13.69 6.67 -10.11
C SER A 30 -15.07 7.03 -10.69
N GLY A 31 -15.51 8.28 -10.52
CA GLY A 31 -16.76 8.81 -11.07
C GLY A 31 -16.76 8.95 -12.60
N LYS A 32 -15.59 8.86 -13.24
CA LYS A 32 -15.42 8.91 -14.70
C LYS A 32 -15.29 7.52 -15.33
N LEU A 33 -15.02 6.48 -14.54
CA LEU A 33 -14.93 5.10 -15.04
C LEU A 33 -16.33 4.55 -15.31
N GLY A 34 -16.67 4.43 -16.60
CA GLY A 34 -17.88 3.73 -17.03
C GLY A 34 -17.83 2.23 -16.72
N ALA A 35 -18.95 1.53 -16.88
CA ALA A 35 -18.99 0.07 -16.71
C ALA A 35 -17.97 -0.63 -17.64
N PRO A 36 -17.33 -1.74 -17.21
CA PRO A 36 -16.38 -2.47 -18.05
C PRO A 36 -17.02 -2.83 -19.40
N PRO A 37 -16.41 -2.47 -20.54
CA PRO A 37 -16.96 -2.83 -21.85
C PRO A 37 -16.90 -4.34 -22.06
N SER A 38 -17.77 -4.87 -22.92
CA SER A 38 -17.71 -6.29 -23.30
C SER A 38 -16.54 -6.55 -24.25
N ASP A 39 -15.99 -7.77 -24.24
CA ASP A 39 -14.92 -8.17 -25.15
C ASP A 39 -15.33 -8.03 -26.63
N GLU A 40 -16.63 -8.15 -26.95
CA GLU A 40 -17.16 -7.94 -28.30
C GLU A 40 -17.13 -6.46 -28.72
N MET A 41 -17.46 -5.54 -27.81
CA MET A 41 -17.37 -4.10 -28.07
C MET A 41 -15.92 -3.68 -28.32
N VAL A 42 -15.00 -4.16 -27.47
CA VAL A 42 -13.56 -3.89 -27.62
C VAL A 42 -13.06 -4.49 -28.94
N ARG A 43 -13.40 -5.74 -29.24
CA ARG A 43 -13.07 -6.39 -30.52
C ARG A 43 -13.56 -5.57 -31.72
N LYS A 44 -14.79 -5.05 -31.69
CA LYS A 44 -15.33 -4.22 -32.79
C LYS A 44 -14.53 -2.93 -32.97
N ARG A 45 -14.17 -2.26 -31.88
CA ARG A 45 -13.32 -1.05 -31.89
C ARG A 45 -11.95 -1.35 -32.50
N LEU A 46 -11.29 -2.40 -32.03
CA LEU A 46 -9.99 -2.84 -32.55
C LEU A 46 -10.05 -3.15 -34.04
N VAL A 47 -11.05 -3.89 -34.51
CA VAL A 47 -11.23 -4.18 -35.95
C VAL A 47 -11.44 -2.89 -36.76
N GLY A 48 -12.20 -1.94 -36.24
CA GLY A 48 -12.41 -0.63 -36.87
C GLY A 48 -11.08 0.09 -37.11
N TYR A 49 -10.25 0.19 -36.07
CA TYR A 49 -8.92 0.78 -36.17
C TYR A 49 -7.98 0.02 -37.11
N LEU A 50 -7.93 -1.31 -37.02
CA LEU A 50 -7.04 -2.11 -37.87
C LEU A 50 -7.38 -1.98 -39.36
N LYS A 51 -8.67 -1.85 -39.70
CA LYS A 51 -9.09 -1.56 -41.07
C LYS A 51 -8.71 -0.14 -41.50
N ALA A 52 -8.90 0.85 -40.63
CA ALA A 52 -8.57 2.25 -40.92
C ALA A 52 -7.06 2.48 -41.10
N SER A 53 -6.23 1.74 -40.36
CA SER A 53 -4.76 1.78 -40.46
C SER A 53 -4.18 1.07 -41.69
N GLY A 54 -5.02 0.45 -42.54
CA GLY A 54 -4.57 -0.28 -43.73
C GLY A 54 -3.88 -1.61 -43.42
N THR A 55 -4.12 -2.20 -42.24
CA THR A 55 -3.55 -3.50 -41.86
C THR A 55 -4.08 -4.60 -42.79
N SER A 56 -3.19 -5.50 -43.26
CA SER A 56 -3.57 -6.60 -44.15
C SER A 56 -4.64 -7.51 -43.54
N GLU A 57 -5.57 -8.03 -44.36
CA GLU A 57 -6.61 -8.95 -43.89
C GLU A 57 -6.07 -10.18 -43.15
N ALA A 58 -4.89 -10.69 -43.56
CA ALA A 58 -4.24 -11.83 -42.90
C ALA A 58 -3.89 -11.52 -41.44
N LYS A 59 -3.21 -10.38 -41.19
CA LYS A 59 -2.89 -9.91 -39.83
C LYS A 59 -4.13 -9.61 -39.00
N ILE A 60 -5.18 -9.05 -39.61
CA ILE A 60 -6.46 -8.82 -38.91
C ILE A 60 -7.07 -10.15 -38.47
N ARG A 61 -7.10 -11.16 -39.35
CA ARG A 61 -7.62 -12.50 -39.00
C ARG A 61 -6.80 -13.13 -37.88
N GLU A 62 -5.48 -13.08 -37.96
CA GLU A 62 -4.57 -13.58 -36.92
C GLU A 62 -4.83 -12.92 -35.56
N ALA A 63 -4.90 -11.59 -35.52
CA ALA A 63 -5.21 -10.85 -34.30
C ALA A 63 -6.58 -11.23 -33.70
N LEU A 64 -7.59 -11.46 -34.55
CA LEU A 64 -8.94 -11.77 -34.10
C LEU A 64 -9.12 -13.18 -33.50
N VAL A 65 -8.20 -14.11 -33.78
CA VAL A 65 -8.21 -15.45 -33.15
C VAL A 65 -8.06 -15.34 -31.62
N LEU A 66 -7.34 -14.32 -31.14
CA LEU A 66 -7.10 -14.03 -29.72
C LEU A 66 -8.37 -13.56 -28.97
N TRP A 67 -9.40 -13.18 -29.71
CA TRP A 67 -10.66 -12.66 -29.20
C TRP A 67 -11.82 -13.64 -29.41
N ASP A 68 -11.53 -14.88 -29.82
CA ASP A 68 -12.55 -15.92 -29.94
C ASP A 68 -12.84 -16.52 -28.55
N PRO A 69 -14.09 -16.47 -28.06
CA PRO A 69 -14.45 -17.05 -26.77
C PRO A 69 -14.18 -18.57 -26.70
N LYS A 70 -14.07 -19.27 -27.84
CA LYS A 70 -13.79 -20.71 -27.89
C LYS A 70 -12.32 -21.06 -27.70
N THR A 71 -11.41 -20.14 -28.01
CA THR A 71 -9.95 -20.34 -27.91
C THR A 71 -9.38 -19.76 -26.62
N THR A 72 -10.15 -18.92 -25.93
CA THR A 72 -9.73 -18.27 -24.69
C THR A 72 -9.89 -19.24 -23.52
N THR A 73 -8.80 -19.92 -23.14
CA THR A 73 -8.72 -20.50 -21.79
C THR A 73 -8.80 -19.37 -20.77
N ILE A 74 -9.56 -19.58 -19.69
CA ILE A 74 -9.90 -18.62 -18.62
C ILE A 74 -8.68 -17.87 -18.05
N ASP A 75 -7.47 -18.42 -18.22
CA ASP A 75 -6.22 -17.99 -17.58
C ASP A 75 -5.23 -17.23 -18.49
N SER A 76 -5.29 -17.32 -19.83
CA SER A 76 -4.05 -17.08 -20.60
C SER A 76 -3.74 -15.63 -20.99
N ARG A 77 -4.72 -14.71 -21.06
CA ARG A 77 -4.47 -13.25 -21.15
C ARG A 77 -5.66 -12.46 -20.59
N GLU A 78 -5.44 -11.73 -19.50
CA GLU A 78 -6.29 -10.59 -19.11
C GLU A 78 -6.50 -9.67 -20.34
N ARG A 79 -7.59 -8.89 -20.38
CA ARG A 79 -7.98 -8.11 -21.56
C ARG A 79 -6.83 -7.25 -22.11
N LEU A 80 -6.09 -6.58 -21.24
CA LEU A 80 -4.84 -5.87 -21.59
C LEU A 80 -3.88 -6.75 -22.39
N GLY A 81 -3.64 -7.99 -21.97
CA GLY A 81 -2.80 -8.94 -22.67
C GLY A 81 -3.31 -9.30 -24.07
N LYS A 82 -4.63 -9.43 -24.26
CA LYS A 82 -5.23 -9.64 -25.61
C LYS A 82 -5.00 -8.43 -26.51
N ILE A 83 -5.12 -7.22 -25.97
CA ILE A 83 -4.84 -5.97 -26.70
C ILE A 83 -3.36 -5.90 -27.07
N LEU A 84 -2.45 -6.12 -26.13
CA LEU A 84 -1.00 -6.11 -26.38
C LEU A 84 -0.59 -7.17 -27.41
N ALA A 85 -1.17 -8.36 -27.35
CA ALA A 85 -0.94 -9.40 -28.34
C ALA A 85 -1.45 -8.99 -29.74
N THR A 86 -2.57 -8.28 -29.80
CA THR A 86 -3.09 -7.69 -31.04
C THR A 86 -2.12 -6.65 -31.60
N ILE A 87 -1.57 -5.77 -30.75
CA ILE A 87 -0.52 -4.81 -31.13
C ILE A 87 0.69 -5.55 -31.69
N GLY A 88 1.13 -6.62 -31.03
CA GLY A 88 2.31 -7.40 -31.44
C GLY A 88 2.18 -8.04 -32.83
N VAL A 89 0.97 -8.37 -33.29
CA VAL A 89 0.72 -8.87 -34.65
C VAL A 89 0.83 -7.75 -35.69
N VAL A 90 0.36 -6.56 -35.34
CA VAL A 90 0.26 -5.40 -36.25
C VAL A 90 1.61 -4.71 -36.36
N ASP A 91 2.15 -4.33 -35.21
CA ASP A 91 3.44 -3.68 -35.01
C ASP A 91 4.25 -4.40 -33.89
N PRO A 92 5.08 -5.38 -34.26
CA PRO A 92 5.96 -6.03 -33.31
C PRO A 92 7.03 -5.10 -32.72
N GLN A 93 7.39 -4.00 -33.41
CA GLN A 93 8.46 -3.11 -32.99
C GLN A 93 8.02 -2.21 -31.85
N ILE A 94 6.80 -1.66 -31.91
CA ILE A 94 6.27 -0.84 -30.81
C ILE A 94 6.12 -1.66 -29.53
N LEU A 95 5.65 -2.92 -29.63
CA LEU A 95 5.52 -3.78 -28.45
C LEU A 95 6.90 -4.13 -27.85
N ARG A 96 7.90 -4.44 -28.69
CA ARG A 96 9.28 -4.66 -28.22
C ARG A 96 9.86 -3.43 -27.55
N TRP A 97 9.66 -2.25 -28.14
CA TRP A 97 10.09 -1.00 -27.54
C TRP A 97 9.42 -0.77 -26.18
N ALA A 98 8.09 -0.94 -26.11
CA ALA A 98 7.33 -0.79 -24.87
C ALA A 98 7.81 -1.78 -23.79
N GLU A 99 8.16 -3.01 -24.18
CA GLU A 99 8.76 -4.00 -23.26
C GLU A 99 10.12 -3.55 -22.72
N THR A 100 10.99 -3.03 -23.58
CA THR A 100 12.29 -2.49 -23.16
C THR A 100 12.12 -1.34 -22.18
N VAL A 101 11.16 -0.45 -22.46
CA VAL A 101 10.81 0.69 -21.60
C VAL A 101 10.25 0.24 -20.27
N ARG A 102 9.32 -0.73 -20.29
CA ARG A 102 8.71 -1.33 -19.10
C ARG A 102 9.78 -1.88 -18.16
N CYS A 103 10.82 -2.50 -18.71
CA CYS A 103 11.90 -3.13 -17.96
C CYS A 103 13.12 -2.22 -17.70
N SER A 104 13.14 -0.99 -18.24
CA SER A 104 14.28 -0.08 -18.07
C SER A 104 14.26 0.60 -16.70
N ASP A 105 15.44 0.74 -16.09
CA ASP A 105 15.61 1.45 -14.80
C ASP A 105 15.91 2.95 -14.98
N THR A 106 16.10 3.42 -16.22
CA THR A 106 16.51 4.80 -16.50
C THR A 106 15.32 5.76 -16.48
N GLY A 107 15.38 6.82 -15.66
CA GLY A 107 14.32 7.83 -15.45
C GLY A 107 14.01 8.76 -16.63
N GLY A 108 14.52 8.47 -17.83
CA GLY A 108 14.27 9.23 -19.05
C GLY A 108 13.70 8.30 -20.11
N VAL A 109 12.42 7.98 -20.02
CA VAL A 109 11.74 7.23 -21.07
C VAL A 109 11.17 8.22 -22.05
N ASP A 110 11.64 8.15 -23.28
CA ASP A 110 11.08 8.91 -24.39
C ASP A 110 9.70 8.35 -24.76
N ILE A 111 8.68 8.78 -24.04
CA ILE A 111 7.27 8.44 -24.27
C ILE A 111 6.67 9.18 -25.47
N ILE A 112 7.43 10.03 -26.18
CA ILE A 112 6.96 10.77 -27.37
C ILE A 112 6.43 9.79 -28.42
N ARG A 113 6.98 8.58 -28.49
CA ARG A 113 6.51 7.53 -29.40
C ARG A 113 5.06 7.08 -29.15
N LEU A 114 4.51 7.34 -27.96
CA LEU A 114 3.11 7.05 -27.60
C LEU A 114 2.16 8.20 -27.95
N GLU A 115 2.68 9.37 -28.30
CA GLU A 115 1.86 10.57 -28.56
C GLU A 115 1.37 10.66 -30.01
N ASP A 116 1.82 9.76 -30.90
CA ASP A 116 1.45 9.74 -32.33
C ASP A 116 -0.08 9.75 -32.55
N GLU A 117 -0.64 10.88 -32.98
CA GLU A 117 -2.08 11.08 -33.22
C GLU A 117 -2.72 10.04 -34.15
N ALA A 118 -1.94 9.38 -35.01
CA ALA A 118 -2.44 8.33 -35.90
C ALA A 118 -2.85 7.03 -35.15
N THR A 119 -2.39 6.83 -33.91
CA THR A 119 -2.70 5.65 -33.11
C THR A 119 -3.97 5.86 -32.27
N ASP A 120 -4.93 4.92 -32.33
CA ASP A 120 -6.17 4.98 -31.54
C ASP A 120 -5.87 4.97 -30.03
N SER A 121 -6.65 5.74 -29.27
CA SER A 121 -6.47 5.90 -27.82
C SER A 121 -6.44 4.54 -27.10
N CYS A 122 -7.24 3.56 -27.52
CA CYS A 122 -7.25 2.21 -26.96
C CYS A 122 -5.87 1.54 -26.97
N PHE A 123 -5.11 1.69 -28.06
CA PHE A 123 -3.78 1.08 -28.18
C PHE A 123 -2.73 1.86 -27.41
N LYS A 124 -2.78 3.20 -27.46
CA LYS A 124 -1.90 4.07 -26.67
C LYS A 124 -2.06 3.80 -25.18
N ASP A 125 -3.30 3.76 -24.71
CA ASP A 125 -3.62 3.59 -23.29
C ASP A 125 -3.25 2.18 -22.81
N ALA A 126 -3.43 1.16 -23.65
CA ALA A 126 -2.95 -0.20 -23.34
C ALA A 126 -1.41 -0.25 -23.21
N LEU A 127 -0.67 0.42 -24.08
CA LEU A 127 0.80 0.49 -23.98
C LEU A 127 1.25 1.28 -22.74
N LYS A 128 0.62 2.44 -22.47
CA LYS A 128 0.87 3.22 -21.25
C LYS A 128 0.62 2.38 -19.99
N LEU A 129 -0.51 1.67 -19.95
CA LEU A 129 -0.87 0.81 -18.83
C LEU A 129 0.12 -0.34 -18.66
N TRP A 130 0.55 -0.96 -19.75
CA TRP A 130 1.58 -2.02 -19.72
C TRP A 130 2.91 -1.53 -19.15
N ILE A 131 3.37 -0.38 -19.61
CA ILE A 131 4.60 0.25 -19.12
C ILE A 131 4.46 0.60 -17.64
N ALA A 132 3.35 1.23 -17.27
CA ALA A 132 3.06 1.61 -15.89
C ALA A 132 3.04 0.40 -14.96
N GLN A 133 2.48 -0.74 -15.37
CA GLN A 133 2.49 -1.98 -14.59
C GLN A 133 3.91 -2.47 -14.27
N GLY A 134 4.86 -2.36 -15.21
CA GLY A 134 6.26 -2.67 -14.93
C GLY A 134 6.92 -1.69 -13.97
N TRP A 135 6.66 -0.40 -14.14
CA TRP A 135 7.16 0.63 -13.23
C TRP A 135 6.61 0.51 -11.81
N ILE A 136 5.34 0.09 -11.67
CA ILE A 136 4.72 -0.24 -10.37
C ILE A 136 5.48 -1.39 -9.70
N GLN A 137 5.85 -2.44 -10.46
CA GLN A 137 6.64 -3.56 -9.92
C GLN A 137 8.04 -3.12 -9.46
N GLN A 138 8.62 -2.11 -10.10
CA GLN A 138 9.89 -1.49 -9.72
C GLN A 138 9.76 -0.44 -8.59
N GLY A 139 8.55 -0.17 -8.08
CA GLY A 139 8.32 0.84 -7.03
C GLY A 139 8.31 2.29 -7.53
N ARG A 140 8.27 2.51 -8.85
CA ARG A 140 8.28 3.83 -9.50
C ARG A 140 6.87 4.44 -9.58
N TYR A 141 6.17 4.49 -8.45
CA TYR A 141 4.74 4.85 -8.42
C TYR A 141 4.44 6.27 -8.90
N GLY A 142 5.32 7.24 -8.63
CA GLY A 142 5.13 8.63 -9.09
C GLY A 142 5.15 8.75 -10.61
N GLU A 143 6.14 8.15 -11.26
CA GLU A 143 6.26 8.16 -12.72
C GLU A 143 5.16 7.33 -13.39
N ALA A 144 4.81 6.18 -12.79
CA ALA A 144 3.68 5.38 -13.26
C ALA A 144 2.37 6.17 -13.19
N LEU A 145 2.14 6.93 -12.12
CA LEU A 145 0.96 7.78 -12.01
C LEU A 145 0.96 8.88 -13.07
N SER A 146 2.08 9.60 -13.23
CA SER A 146 2.20 10.64 -14.26
C SER A 146 2.01 10.13 -15.69
N LEU A 147 2.41 8.89 -15.98
CA LEU A 147 2.14 8.25 -17.28
C LEU A 147 0.64 7.96 -17.49
N LEU A 148 -0.07 7.64 -16.41
CA LEU A 148 -1.49 7.28 -16.42
C LEU A 148 -2.44 8.49 -16.29
N ASP A 149 -1.96 9.64 -15.81
CA ASP A 149 -2.76 10.86 -15.61
C ASP A 149 -3.38 11.41 -16.92
N GLY A 150 -2.78 11.10 -18.07
CA GLY A 150 -3.26 11.55 -19.39
C GLY A 150 -4.25 10.60 -20.08
N ILE A 151 -4.76 9.59 -19.38
CA ILE A 151 -5.72 8.62 -19.94
C ILE A 151 -7.14 9.08 -19.62
N GLU A 152 -8.01 9.14 -20.64
CA GLU A 152 -9.42 9.47 -20.46
C GLU A 152 -10.19 8.23 -19.94
N PRO A 153 -10.70 8.23 -18.69
CA PRO A 153 -11.24 7.01 -18.10
C PRO A 153 -12.49 6.45 -18.80
N ALA A 154 -13.23 7.30 -19.50
CA ALA A 154 -14.46 6.92 -20.21
C ALA A 154 -14.20 6.13 -21.51
N GLU A 155 -13.02 6.25 -22.11
CA GLU A 155 -12.69 5.62 -23.39
C GLU A 155 -11.83 4.36 -23.26
N LEU A 156 -11.49 3.99 -22.02
CA LEU A 156 -10.61 2.86 -21.72
C LEU A 156 -11.17 1.53 -22.25
N CYS A 157 -10.33 0.82 -22.99
CA CYS A 157 -10.63 -0.55 -23.41
C CYS A 157 -10.53 -1.54 -22.25
N ASP A 158 -9.66 -1.29 -21.26
CA ASP A 158 -9.50 -2.11 -20.07
C ASP A 158 -9.51 -1.27 -18.78
N PRO A 159 -10.71 -0.81 -18.35
CA PRO A 159 -10.84 -0.02 -17.12
C PRO A 159 -10.51 -0.83 -15.87
N ALA A 160 -10.61 -2.16 -15.91
CA ALA A 160 -10.30 -3.02 -14.77
C ALA A 160 -8.80 -3.04 -14.47
N SER A 161 -7.96 -3.29 -15.49
CA SER A 161 -6.51 -3.23 -15.33
C SER A 161 -6.03 -1.83 -14.96
N TYR A 162 -6.67 -0.78 -15.49
CA TYR A 162 -6.36 0.61 -15.13
C TYR A 162 -6.70 0.90 -13.67
N ALA A 163 -7.94 0.64 -13.24
CA ALA A 163 -8.38 0.87 -11.87
C ALA A 163 -7.52 0.08 -10.87
N PHE A 164 -7.18 -1.17 -11.19
CA PHE A 164 -6.30 -1.99 -10.35
C PHE A 164 -4.87 -1.41 -10.25
N ALA A 165 -4.30 -0.97 -11.37
CA ALA A 165 -2.95 -0.38 -11.38
C ALA A 165 -2.90 0.93 -10.58
N VAL A 166 -3.86 1.83 -10.80
CA VAL A 166 -3.93 3.13 -10.10
C VAL A 166 -4.28 2.93 -8.61
N ALA A 167 -5.18 2.01 -8.28
CA ALA A 167 -5.45 1.63 -6.89
C ALA A 167 -4.19 1.08 -6.19
N THR A 168 -3.37 0.30 -6.90
CA THR A 168 -2.09 -0.21 -6.37
C THR A 168 -1.12 0.93 -6.07
N ILE A 169 -1.04 1.94 -6.95
CA ILE A 169 -0.23 3.14 -6.72
C ILE A 169 -0.70 3.87 -5.45
N HIS A 170 -1.99 4.16 -5.33
CA HIS A 170 -2.54 4.85 -4.16
C HIS A 170 -2.38 4.05 -2.87
N HIS A 171 -2.54 2.72 -2.94
CA HIS A 171 -2.29 1.81 -1.83
C HIS A 171 -0.86 1.91 -1.30
N GLN A 172 0.13 1.85 -2.20
CA GLN A 172 1.54 1.94 -1.83
C GLN A 172 1.95 3.33 -1.32
N ARG A 173 1.23 4.38 -1.74
CA ARG A 173 1.45 5.77 -1.31
C ARG A 173 0.65 6.16 -0.06
N ALA A 174 -0.10 5.24 0.54
CA ALA A 174 -0.99 5.51 1.68
C ALA A 174 -2.07 6.59 1.37
N GLU A 175 -2.47 6.72 0.11
CA GLU A 175 -3.47 7.68 -0.36
C GLU A 175 -4.87 7.05 -0.28
N LYS A 176 -5.43 7.09 0.94
CA LYS A 176 -6.65 6.36 1.29
C LYS A 176 -7.86 6.65 0.39
N LYS A 177 -8.23 7.93 0.22
CA LYS A 177 -9.46 8.32 -0.50
C LYS A 177 -9.46 7.85 -1.97
N PRO A 178 -8.50 8.26 -2.82
CA PRO A 178 -8.51 7.86 -4.23
C PRO A 178 -8.31 6.35 -4.40
N GLY A 179 -7.54 5.71 -3.51
CA GLY A 179 -7.39 4.25 -3.51
C GLY A 179 -8.71 3.52 -3.25
N LEU A 180 -9.46 3.93 -2.22
CA LEU A 180 -10.74 3.30 -1.87
C LEU A 180 -11.78 3.45 -2.98
N GLU A 181 -11.88 4.62 -3.60
CA GLU A 181 -12.85 4.86 -4.67
C GLU A 181 -12.66 3.91 -5.88
N LEU A 182 -11.42 3.70 -6.31
CA LEU A 182 -11.10 2.78 -7.40
C LEU A 182 -11.33 1.31 -7.01
N LEU A 183 -11.05 0.96 -5.75
CA LEU A 183 -11.28 -0.38 -5.22
C LEU A 183 -12.77 -0.67 -5.08
N GLU A 184 -13.58 0.29 -4.64
CA GLU A 184 -15.04 0.18 -4.60
C GLU A 184 -15.62 -0.04 -6.00
N TRP A 185 -15.11 0.70 -7.00
CA TRP A 185 -15.47 0.47 -8.40
C TRP A 185 -15.12 -0.97 -8.84
N LEU A 186 -13.93 -1.48 -8.52
CA LEU A 186 -13.55 -2.87 -8.84
C LEU A 186 -14.47 -3.90 -8.17
N LEU A 187 -14.83 -3.68 -6.90
CA LEU A 187 -15.71 -4.57 -6.14
C LEU A 187 -17.15 -4.55 -6.70
N GLN A 188 -17.63 -3.39 -7.14
CA GLN A 188 -18.94 -3.25 -7.79
C GLN A 188 -19.05 -4.10 -9.06
N TYR A 189 -17.95 -4.24 -9.81
CA TYR A 189 -17.88 -5.02 -11.04
C TYR A 189 -17.16 -6.36 -10.89
N SER A 190 -17.11 -6.92 -9.67
CA SER A 190 -16.41 -8.18 -9.34
C SER A 190 -16.73 -9.37 -10.26
N GLY A 191 -17.93 -9.45 -10.85
CA GLY A 191 -18.31 -10.49 -11.81
C GLY A 191 -17.86 -10.27 -13.26
N ALA A 192 -17.35 -9.08 -13.59
CA ALA A 192 -16.96 -8.68 -14.94
C ALA A 192 -15.45 -8.39 -15.08
N ILE A 193 -14.68 -8.59 -14.01
CA ILE A 193 -13.23 -8.36 -13.96
C ILE A 193 -12.47 -9.68 -13.70
N PRO A 194 -11.16 -9.73 -13.98
CA PRO A 194 -10.32 -10.88 -13.63
C PRO A 194 -10.36 -11.21 -12.13
N GLU A 195 -10.41 -12.50 -11.79
CA GLU A 195 -10.49 -12.98 -10.40
C GLU A 195 -9.35 -12.45 -9.53
N ARG A 196 -8.14 -12.36 -10.10
CA ARG A 196 -6.96 -11.82 -9.41
C ARG A 196 -7.18 -10.39 -8.92
N TYR A 197 -7.79 -9.53 -9.73
CA TYR A 197 -8.09 -8.15 -9.33
C TYR A 197 -9.17 -8.08 -8.28
N ASN A 198 -10.14 -9.00 -8.31
CA ASN A 198 -11.17 -9.09 -7.28
C ASN A 198 -10.56 -9.49 -5.93
N VAL A 199 -9.77 -10.56 -5.89
CA VAL A 199 -9.14 -11.05 -4.64
C VAL A 199 -8.16 -10.02 -4.06
N LEU A 200 -7.23 -9.52 -4.88
CA LEU A 200 -6.24 -8.54 -4.42
C LEU A 200 -6.88 -7.18 -4.13
N GLY A 201 -7.84 -6.76 -4.94
CA GLY A 201 -8.59 -5.52 -4.72
C GLY A 201 -9.35 -5.54 -3.41
N ASN A 202 -10.02 -6.65 -3.07
CA ASN A 202 -10.71 -6.79 -1.79
C ASN A 202 -9.73 -6.73 -0.60
N LEU A 203 -8.56 -7.36 -0.71
CA LEU A 203 -7.53 -7.29 0.32
C LEU A 203 -7.01 -5.86 0.50
N MET A 204 -6.74 -5.15 -0.59
CA MET A 204 -6.31 -3.75 -0.58
C MET A 204 -7.39 -2.82 -0.03
N TYR A 205 -8.66 -3.11 -0.30
CA TYR A 205 -9.81 -2.34 0.18
C TYR A 205 -9.91 -2.42 1.69
N GLU A 206 -9.89 -3.64 2.24
CA GLU A 206 -9.96 -3.86 3.69
C GLU A 206 -8.75 -3.25 4.42
N ASP A 207 -7.56 -3.34 3.83
CA ASP A 207 -6.34 -2.72 4.37
C ASP A 207 -6.43 -1.19 4.39
N LEU A 208 -6.76 -0.54 3.26
CA LEU A 208 -6.87 0.92 3.18
C LEU A 208 -8.03 1.48 4.01
N ARG A 209 -9.14 0.74 4.11
CA ARG A 209 -10.31 1.18 4.87
C ARG A 209 -9.97 1.36 6.35
N GLN A 210 -9.12 0.52 6.89
CA GLN A 210 -8.67 0.56 8.29
C GLN A 210 -7.55 1.57 8.53
N LEU A 211 -6.86 2.03 7.48
CA LEU A 211 -5.76 2.99 7.59
C LEU A 211 -6.24 4.31 8.22
N GLN A 212 -5.60 4.73 9.29
CA GLN A 212 -5.87 6.00 9.96
C GLN A 212 -4.76 7.00 9.63
N THR A 213 -5.16 8.17 9.13
CA THR A 213 -4.20 9.24 8.81
C THR A 213 -3.45 9.69 10.06
N GLY A 214 -2.13 9.75 9.98
CA GLY A 214 -1.26 10.11 11.11
C GLY A 214 -1.04 8.99 12.13
N SER A 215 -1.53 7.77 11.89
CA SER A 215 -1.19 6.61 12.72
C SER A 215 0.24 6.12 12.44
N LEU A 216 0.78 5.31 13.35
CA LEU A 216 2.08 4.66 13.16
C LEU A 216 2.13 3.81 11.87
N ASP A 217 1.01 3.17 11.49
CA ASP A 217 0.95 2.40 10.24
C ASP A 217 1.07 3.32 9.01
N ASP A 218 0.32 4.43 8.95
CA ASP A 218 0.41 5.43 7.89
C ASP A 218 1.84 6.00 7.77
N ILE A 219 2.43 6.38 8.90
CA ILE A 219 3.82 6.88 8.95
C ILE A 219 4.80 5.81 8.45
N SER A 220 4.65 4.55 8.86
CA SER A 220 5.51 3.46 8.42
C SER A 220 5.48 3.25 6.90
N ARG A 221 4.30 3.39 6.29
CA ARG A 221 4.10 3.26 4.84
C ARG A 221 4.75 4.41 4.10
N ARG A 222 4.59 5.65 4.59
CA ARG A 222 5.24 6.85 4.04
C ARG A 222 6.76 6.76 4.13
N MET A 223 7.30 6.34 5.27
CA MET A 223 8.75 6.10 5.43
C MET A 223 9.27 5.04 4.46
N LYS A 224 8.55 3.93 4.29
CA LYS A 224 8.92 2.89 3.31
C LYS A 224 8.93 3.45 1.88
N GLN A 225 8.00 4.35 1.57
CA GLN A 225 7.94 4.99 0.27
C GLN A 225 9.10 5.97 0.05
N ILE A 226 9.44 6.79 1.05
CA ILE A 226 10.62 7.66 1.04
C ILE A 226 11.88 6.84 0.78
N HIS A 227 12.07 5.75 1.54
CA HIS A 227 13.22 4.86 1.38
C HIS A 227 13.34 4.33 -0.05
N LYS A 228 12.23 3.83 -0.64
CA LYS A 228 12.21 3.39 -2.04
C LYS A 228 12.58 4.51 -3.02
N GLN A 229 12.14 5.75 -2.80
CA GLN A 229 12.52 6.87 -3.68
C GLN A 229 14.01 7.18 -3.60
N LEU A 230 14.57 7.16 -2.38
CA LEU A 230 16.00 7.39 -2.15
C LEU A 230 16.85 6.27 -2.77
N ASP A 231 16.42 5.01 -2.67
CA ASP A 231 17.09 3.86 -3.33
C ASP A 231 17.11 4.01 -4.87
N LEU A 232 16.08 4.65 -5.43
CA LEU A 232 15.99 4.99 -6.85
C LEU A 232 16.75 6.27 -7.23
N GLY A 233 17.50 6.87 -6.29
CA GLY A 233 18.27 8.09 -6.50
C GLY A 233 17.42 9.36 -6.66
N ARG A 234 16.15 9.33 -6.24
CA ARG A 234 15.24 10.48 -6.32
C ARG A 234 15.27 11.25 -5.01
N THR A 235 15.93 12.40 -5.00
CA THR A 235 16.06 13.30 -3.84
C THR A 235 15.39 14.66 -4.06
N GLY A 236 14.37 14.71 -4.92
CA GLY A 236 13.69 15.97 -5.27
C GLY A 236 12.75 16.49 -4.17
N ASP A 237 12.25 17.71 -4.37
CA ASP A 237 11.39 18.45 -3.42
C ASP A 237 10.20 17.64 -2.89
N ASN A 238 9.61 16.77 -3.72
CA ASN A 238 8.46 15.94 -3.32
C ASN A 238 8.82 14.94 -2.20
N VAL A 239 10.05 14.41 -2.20
CA VAL A 239 10.52 13.49 -1.15
C VAL A 239 10.73 14.26 0.15
N LEU A 240 11.37 15.42 0.09
CA LEU A 240 11.59 16.30 1.24
C LEU A 240 10.27 16.75 1.89
N LYS A 241 9.27 17.13 1.09
CA LYS A 241 7.93 17.45 1.61
C LYS A 241 7.30 16.27 2.34
N THR A 242 7.42 15.07 1.79
CA THR A 242 6.87 13.86 2.42
C THR A 242 7.60 13.55 3.73
N GLU A 243 8.91 13.77 3.78
CA GLU A 243 9.72 13.66 5.02
C GLU A 243 9.25 14.66 6.07
N ASP A 244 9.05 15.93 5.70
CA ASP A 244 8.53 16.98 6.59
C ASP A 244 7.14 16.64 7.12
N GLU A 245 6.24 16.14 6.28
CA GLU A 245 4.91 15.66 6.70
C GLU A 245 5.02 14.54 7.73
N VAL A 246 5.92 13.57 7.50
CA VAL A 246 6.15 12.46 8.42
C VAL A 246 6.68 12.96 9.76
N LEU A 247 7.64 13.90 9.77
CA LEU A 247 8.16 14.52 10.99
C LEU A 247 7.04 15.20 11.78
N GLN A 248 6.19 15.98 11.12
CA GLN A 248 5.04 16.62 11.76
C GLN A 248 4.04 15.62 12.35
N MET A 249 3.79 14.49 11.67
CA MET A 249 2.92 13.43 12.20
C MET A 249 3.54 12.75 13.42
N LEU A 250 4.85 12.47 13.40
CA LEU A 250 5.57 11.90 14.54
C LEU A 250 5.58 12.83 15.75
N ASP A 251 5.82 14.13 15.54
CA ASP A 251 5.80 15.13 16.61
C ASP A 251 4.42 15.20 17.28
N LYS A 252 3.34 15.17 16.48
CA LYS A 252 1.96 15.11 17.00
C LYS A 252 1.73 13.86 17.85
N LEU A 253 2.17 12.69 17.39
CA LEU A 253 2.04 11.44 18.15
C LEU A 253 2.83 11.48 19.46
N ILE A 254 4.05 12.03 19.45
CA ILE A 254 4.87 12.20 20.65
C ILE A 254 4.16 13.13 21.64
N GLU A 255 3.61 14.25 21.16
CA GLU A 255 2.87 15.19 21.99
C GLU A 255 1.63 14.53 22.62
N GLU A 256 0.82 13.82 21.83
CA GLU A 256 -0.37 13.11 22.32
C GLU A 256 -0.02 12.04 23.36
N GLU A 257 1.03 11.26 23.12
CA GLU A 257 1.43 10.18 24.02
C GLU A 257 2.05 10.73 25.31
N SER A 258 2.82 11.83 25.23
CA SER A 258 3.34 12.53 26.41
C SER A 258 2.21 13.07 27.31
N LYS A 259 1.12 13.59 26.72
CA LYS A 259 -0.08 14.04 27.45
C LYS A 259 -0.81 12.88 28.12
N LYS A 260 -0.90 11.71 27.47
CA LYS A 260 -1.47 10.49 28.07
C LYS A 260 -0.64 10.00 29.26
N GLN A 261 0.69 10.01 29.15
CA GLN A 261 1.57 9.63 30.26
C GLN A 261 1.47 10.61 31.44
N ALA A 262 1.42 11.91 31.17
CA ALA A 262 1.26 12.94 32.21
C ALA A 262 -0.10 12.83 32.93
N SER A 263 -1.19 12.52 32.20
CA SER A 263 -2.51 12.32 32.81
C SER A 263 -2.62 11.00 33.59
N GLN A 264 -1.92 9.95 33.17
CA GLN A 264 -1.84 8.68 33.91
C GLN A 264 -0.99 8.80 35.19
N ALA A 265 0.00 9.70 35.22
CA ALA A 265 0.74 10.04 36.45
C ALA A 265 -0.15 10.76 37.49
N GLN A 266 -1.21 11.45 37.08
CA GLN A 266 -2.10 12.17 38.00
C GLN A 266 -3.22 11.28 38.60
N ALA A 267 -3.57 10.17 37.95
CA ALA A 267 -4.52 9.18 38.48
C ALA A 267 -3.89 8.19 39.49
N THR A 268 -2.56 8.16 39.60
CA THR A 268 -1.82 7.31 40.56
C THR A 268 -1.38 8.08 41.82
N ALA A 269 -1.83 9.33 41.98
CA ALA A 269 -1.55 10.19 43.14
C ALA A 269 -2.33 9.81 44.41
N GLN A 270 -2.83 8.57 44.51
CA GLN A 270 -3.33 7.97 45.75
C GLN A 270 -2.46 6.75 46.11
N GLY A 271 -1.14 6.94 46.06
CA GLY A 271 -0.19 5.85 46.33
C GLY A 271 1.28 6.24 46.20
N GLY A 272 1.73 7.27 46.92
CA GLY A 272 3.13 7.42 47.37
C GLY A 272 4.29 7.29 46.36
N ALA A 273 4.08 7.50 45.06
CA ALA A 273 5.15 7.53 44.07
C ALA A 273 5.65 8.97 43.86
N PRO A 274 6.98 9.21 43.78
CA PRO A 274 7.53 10.55 43.60
C PRO A 274 7.14 11.12 42.22
N ALA A 275 6.51 12.30 42.23
CA ALA A 275 6.01 12.98 41.03
C ALA A 275 7.06 13.78 40.26
N ARG A 276 8.36 13.68 40.63
CA ARG A 276 9.46 14.39 39.97
C ARG A 276 10.71 13.50 39.86
N PRO A 277 11.44 13.54 38.73
CA PRO A 277 12.75 12.89 38.62
C PRO A 277 13.73 13.51 39.61
N ALA A 278 14.67 12.72 40.11
CA ALA A 278 15.65 13.19 41.08
C ALA A 278 16.63 14.20 40.44
N ASP A 279 16.82 15.36 41.07
CA ASP A 279 17.74 16.41 40.58
C ASP A 279 19.22 15.98 40.55
N ALA A 280 19.55 14.87 41.22
CA ALA A 280 20.88 14.29 41.21
C ALA A 280 20.82 12.75 41.21
N SER A 281 21.74 12.12 40.47
CA SER A 281 21.94 10.66 40.50
C SER A 281 22.54 10.25 41.84
N ARG A 282 21.68 10.07 42.83
CA ARG A 282 21.99 9.47 44.13
C ARG A 282 21.08 8.28 44.35
N LEU A 283 21.56 7.29 45.09
CA LEU A 283 20.73 6.17 45.55
C LEU A 283 19.62 6.72 46.45
N LEU A 284 18.44 6.97 45.89
CA LEU A 284 17.25 7.28 46.68
C LEU A 284 16.80 5.99 47.37
N GLY A 285 16.99 5.92 48.69
CA GLY A 285 16.64 4.78 49.54
C GLY A 285 15.15 4.57 49.73
N GLY A 286 14.40 4.42 48.63
CA GLY A 286 12.97 4.09 48.63
C GLY A 286 12.75 2.62 48.34
N LYS A 287 12.09 1.90 49.25
CA LYS A 287 11.48 0.61 48.92
C LYS A 287 10.18 0.90 48.17
N GLY A 288 10.18 0.68 46.85
CA GLY A 288 8.92 0.64 46.10
C GLY A 288 8.00 -0.43 46.67
N THR A 289 6.69 -0.26 46.58
CA THR A 289 5.68 -1.16 47.17
C THR A 289 5.69 -2.59 46.60
N GLY A 290 6.59 -2.91 45.66
CA GLY A 290 6.74 -4.24 45.08
C GLY A 290 5.52 -4.71 44.28
N GLN A 291 4.60 -3.80 43.97
CA GLN A 291 3.38 -4.14 43.25
C GLN A 291 3.67 -4.21 41.75
N VAL A 292 4.10 -5.39 41.31
CA VAL A 292 4.15 -5.75 39.90
C VAL A 292 2.73 -6.05 39.44
N THR A 293 2.23 -5.33 38.43
CA THR A 293 0.98 -5.67 37.75
C THR A 293 1.13 -7.03 37.10
N LYS A 294 0.55 -8.07 37.71
CA LYS A 294 0.47 -9.40 37.11
C LYS A 294 -0.40 -9.29 35.86
N LYS A 295 0.24 -9.27 34.69
CA LYS A 295 -0.45 -9.36 33.39
C LYS A 295 -1.23 -10.68 33.41
N LYS A 296 -2.54 -10.63 33.18
CA LYS A 296 -3.37 -11.84 33.02
C LYS A 296 -2.95 -12.52 31.73
N LEU A 297 -1.91 -13.34 31.79
CA LEU A 297 -1.67 -14.37 30.80
C LEU A 297 -2.93 -15.24 30.81
N GLY A 298 -3.53 -15.48 29.64
CA GLY A 298 -4.72 -16.30 29.52
C GLY A 298 -4.51 -17.70 30.09
N LYS A 299 -5.54 -18.56 30.06
CA LYS A 299 -5.46 -19.98 30.48
C LYS A 299 -4.59 -20.83 29.55
N THR A 300 -3.41 -20.34 29.18
CA THR A 300 -2.40 -21.09 28.45
C THR A 300 -1.43 -21.63 29.50
N ALA A 301 -1.73 -22.86 29.91
CA ALA A 301 -0.91 -23.80 30.68
C ALA A 301 -0.02 -23.20 31.78
N GLY A 302 -0.53 -23.26 33.02
CA GLY A 302 0.22 -22.99 34.25
C GLY A 302 1.26 -24.08 34.53
N TRP A 303 2.31 -24.17 33.71
CA TRP A 303 3.45 -25.05 33.95
C TRP A 303 4.23 -24.67 35.22
N GLY A 304 4.14 -23.40 35.65
CA GLY A 304 4.81 -22.89 36.86
C GLY A 304 4.08 -23.17 38.17
N ASP A 305 2.83 -23.66 38.14
CA ASP A 305 1.97 -23.77 39.33
C ASP A 305 1.50 -25.22 39.59
N LEU A 306 2.15 -26.22 38.97
CA LEU A 306 1.81 -27.62 39.22
C LEU A 306 2.10 -28.00 40.69
N PRO A 307 1.18 -28.72 41.35
CA PRO A 307 1.42 -29.34 42.65
C PRO A 307 2.70 -30.18 42.64
N PRO A 308 3.43 -30.28 43.77
CA PRO A 308 4.77 -30.89 43.81
C PRO A 308 4.87 -32.29 43.19
N LYS A 309 3.84 -33.13 43.36
CA LYS A 309 3.79 -34.49 42.80
C LYS A 309 3.67 -34.53 41.28
N GLU A 310 2.87 -33.64 40.70
CA GLU A 310 2.65 -33.60 39.25
C GLU A 310 3.85 -32.98 38.54
N ARG A 311 4.55 -32.06 39.22
CA ARG A 311 5.83 -31.51 38.76
C ARG A 311 6.91 -32.60 38.65
N GLU A 312 7.03 -33.47 39.64
CA GLU A 312 7.99 -34.58 39.60
C GLU A 312 7.69 -35.58 38.49
N GLN A 313 6.40 -35.88 38.24
CA GLN A 313 5.98 -36.73 37.12
C GLN A 313 6.29 -36.09 35.76
N ALA A 314 5.96 -34.81 35.58
CA ALA A 314 6.31 -34.07 34.37
C ALA A 314 7.82 -34.01 34.14
N MET A 315 8.62 -33.88 35.21
CA MET A 315 10.09 -33.93 35.13
C MET A 315 10.63 -35.30 34.73
N GLN A 316 10.00 -36.40 35.18
CA GLN A 316 10.38 -37.75 34.77
C GLN A 316 10.05 -38.00 33.29
N GLU A 317 8.89 -37.54 32.82
CA GLU A 317 8.49 -37.62 31.40
C GLU A 317 9.42 -36.77 30.52
N LEU A 318 9.68 -35.52 30.92
CA LEU A 318 10.62 -34.63 30.24
C LEU A 318 12.05 -35.24 30.19
N SER A 319 12.48 -35.91 31.26
CA SER A 319 13.80 -36.56 31.30
C SER A 319 13.93 -37.77 30.37
N ARG A 320 12.82 -38.36 29.91
CA ARG A 320 12.81 -39.44 28.93
C ARG A 320 12.88 -38.92 27.50
N GLU A 321 12.35 -37.73 27.25
CA GLU A 321 12.23 -37.15 25.91
C GLU A 321 13.39 -36.20 25.55
N PHE A 322 14.07 -35.61 26.54
CA PHE A 322 15.12 -34.62 26.30
C PHE A 322 16.54 -35.17 26.52
N PRO A 323 17.50 -34.85 25.63
CA PRO A 323 18.91 -35.22 25.80
C PRO A 323 19.56 -34.66 27.09
N ALA A 324 20.55 -35.39 27.63
CA ALA A 324 21.13 -35.16 28.96
C ALA A 324 21.66 -33.75 29.25
N HIS A 325 22.05 -32.97 28.23
CA HIS A 325 22.62 -31.64 28.40
C HIS A 325 21.60 -30.57 28.82
N TYR A 326 20.30 -30.81 28.67
CA TYR A 326 19.26 -29.88 29.13
C TYR A 326 18.93 -30.03 30.63
N ARG A 327 19.35 -31.12 31.27
CA ARG A 327 19.05 -31.36 32.70
C ARG A 327 19.65 -30.28 33.61
N GLU A 328 20.90 -29.91 33.35
CA GLU A 328 21.63 -28.94 34.18
C GLU A 328 21.00 -27.54 34.12
N VAL A 329 20.53 -27.12 32.95
CA VAL A 329 19.89 -25.82 32.73
C VAL A 329 18.53 -25.75 33.43
N ILE A 330 17.76 -26.83 33.37
CA ILE A 330 16.43 -26.92 34.00
C ILE A 330 16.57 -26.94 35.54
N GLU A 331 17.53 -27.69 36.07
CA GLU A 331 17.82 -27.72 37.51
C GLU A 331 18.30 -26.37 38.04
N ALA A 332 19.12 -25.65 37.28
CA ALA A 332 19.57 -24.30 37.64
C ALA A 332 18.38 -23.34 37.75
N TYR A 333 17.48 -23.36 36.76
CA TYR A 333 16.27 -22.53 36.75
C TYR A 333 15.37 -22.80 37.96
N PHE A 334 15.11 -24.08 38.31
CA PHE A 334 14.29 -24.40 39.48
C PHE A 334 14.96 -24.07 40.82
N ARG A 335 16.29 -24.14 40.88
CA ARG A 335 17.05 -23.74 42.08
C ARG A 335 16.99 -22.23 42.31
N GLU A 336 17.00 -21.43 41.24
CA GLU A 336 16.75 -19.99 41.32
C GLU A 336 15.31 -19.68 41.74
N LEU A 337 14.32 -20.36 41.13
CA LEU A 337 12.91 -20.19 41.46
C LEU A 337 12.60 -20.50 42.94
N ALA A 338 13.23 -21.54 43.50
CA ALA A 338 13.06 -21.91 44.91
C ALA A 338 13.73 -20.92 45.88
N ARG A 339 14.78 -20.21 45.42
CA ARG A 339 15.40 -19.12 46.20
C ARG A 339 14.55 -17.85 46.19
N GLU A 340 13.75 -17.64 45.15
CA GLU A 340 12.82 -16.51 45.07
C GLU A 340 11.51 -16.70 45.85
N GLN A 341 11.16 -17.95 46.23
CA GLN A 341 9.95 -18.26 47.01
C GLN A 341 10.16 -18.32 48.54
N ASN A 342 11.39 -18.14 49.04
CA ASN A 342 11.73 -18.02 50.47
C ASN A 342 12.10 -16.58 50.84
#